data_AF-X1D6M1-F1
#
_entry.id   AF-X1D6M1-F1
#
_cell.length_a   1.000
_cell.length_b   1.000
_cell.length_c   1.000
_cell.angle_alpha   90.00
_cell.angle_beta   90.00
_cell.angle_gamma   90.00
#
_symmetry.space_group_name_H-M   'P 1'
#
loop_
_entity.id
_entity.type
_entity.pdbx_description
1 polymer ?
#
loop_
_entity_poly.entity_id
_entity_poly.type
_entity_poly.pdbx_seq_one_letter_code
_entity_poly.pdbx_strand_id
1 'polypeptide(L)'
;MILLHGSAGKIIQTFGDFVAGGSFVVGLVIFLILVVIQFIVITKGAERISEVSARFTLDALPGKQMAIDADLNAGTITEAQANERRAKIVEESEFYGAMDGATKFIRGDAKAGIIITAVNIIGGIAMGYTRGMTVAGAIKVYSILSIGDGLVSQIPSMIISISSGFLVTKISSRHSVGQDLSRQFLKTSQPMMMAACIIAAMA
;
A
#
# COMPACT_ATOMS: atom_id res chain seq x y z
N MET A 1 21.97 -8.62 -3.15
CA MET A 1 23.05 -8.09 -2.28
C MET A 1 23.27 -8.94 -1.02
N ILE A 2 22.21 -9.43 -0.36
CA ILE A 2 22.32 -10.28 0.85
C ILE A 2 23.13 -11.57 0.59
N LEU A 3 22.89 -12.25 -0.53
CA LEU A 3 23.56 -13.51 -0.89
C LEU A 3 25.04 -13.37 -1.26
N LEU A 4 25.49 -12.21 -1.74
CA LEU A 4 26.87 -12.01 -2.24
C LEU A 4 27.84 -11.59 -1.12
N HIS A 5 27.40 -10.80 -0.14
CA HIS A 5 28.30 -10.26 0.89
C HIS A 5 28.00 -10.76 2.31
N GLY A 6 26.84 -11.38 2.57
CA GLY A 6 26.41 -11.72 3.94
C GLY A 6 26.09 -10.48 4.79
N SER A 7 25.97 -9.31 4.15
CA SER A 7 25.55 -8.06 4.74
C SER A 7 24.36 -7.56 3.94
N ALA A 8 23.21 -7.43 4.61
CA ALA A 8 22.11 -6.64 4.11
C ALA A 8 22.41 -5.19 4.49
N GLY A 9 22.09 -4.23 3.62
CA GLY A 9 22.42 -2.82 3.85
C GLY A 9 22.03 -2.34 5.25
N LYS A 10 22.72 -1.30 5.75
CA LYS A 10 22.66 -0.85 7.16
C LYS A 10 21.23 -0.72 7.73
N ILE A 11 20.26 -0.31 6.91
CA ILE A 11 18.85 -0.21 7.30
C ILE A 11 18.25 -1.58 7.65
N ILE A 12 18.47 -2.59 6.81
CA ILE A 12 17.94 -3.95 7.00
C ILE A 12 18.50 -4.57 8.29
N GLN A 13 19.80 -4.38 8.52
CA GLN A 13 20.48 -4.91 9.70
C GLN A 13 19.96 -4.26 10.99
N THR A 14 19.84 -2.93 11.01
CA THR A 14 19.25 -2.20 12.15
C THR A 14 17.80 -2.59 12.41
N PHE A 15 16.97 -2.76 11.38
CA PHE A 15 15.58 -3.18 11.54
C PHE A 15 15.46 -4.63 12.04
N GLY A 16 16.30 -5.53 11.54
CA GLY A 16 16.37 -6.91 12.01
C GLY A 16 16.77 -7.00 13.49
N ASP A 17 17.79 -6.24 13.89
CA ASP A 17 18.26 -6.21 15.28
C ASP A 17 17.25 -5.54 16.22
N PHE A 18 16.58 -4.47 15.76
CA PHE A 18 15.52 -3.79 16.51
C PHE A 18 14.34 -4.72 16.82
N VAL A 19 13.88 -5.50 15.84
CA VAL A 19 12.75 -6.44 16.02
C VAL A 19 13.16 -7.69 16.77
N ALA A 20 14.39 -8.18 16.60
CA ALA A 20 14.88 -9.33 17.36
C ALA A 20 15.08 -9.01 18.84
N GLY A 21 15.29 -7.73 19.22
CA GLY A 21 15.43 -7.33 20.63
C GLY A 21 16.54 -8.08 21.37
N GLY A 22 17.55 -8.59 20.65
CA GLY A 22 18.62 -9.44 21.17
C GLY A 22 18.32 -10.94 21.25
N SER A 23 17.08 -11.38 21.00
CA SER A 23 16.69 -12.80 20.98
C SER A 23 16.20 -13.24 19.60
N PHE A 24 16.95 -14.17 19.01
CA PHE A 24 16.59 -14.77 17.71
C PHE A 24 15.19 -15.37 17.69
N VAL A 25 14.79 -16.05 18.78
CA VAL A 25 13.48 -16.70 18.89
C VAL A 25 12.36 -15.65 18.90
N VAL A 26 12.55 -14.55 19.62
CA VAL A 26 11.57 -13.45 19.67
C VAL A 26 11.43 -12.80 18.29
N GLY A 27 12.54 -12.51 17.61
CA GLY A 27 12.52 -11.97 16.24
C GLY A 27 11.81 -12.89 15.25
N LEU A 28 12.04 -14.20 15.33
CA LEU A 28 11.38 -15.20 14.47
C LEU A 28 9.86 -15.25 14.71
N VAL A 29 9.42 -15.22 15.98
CA VAL A 29 7.99 -15.22 16.35
C VAL A 29 7.31 -13.96 15.84
N ILE A 30 7.90 -12.79 16.06
CA ILE A 30 7.35 -11.51 15.58
C ILE A 30 7.29 -11.50 14.06
N PHE A 31 8.33 -11.97 13.38
CA PHE A 31 8.33 -12.09 11.92
C PHE A 31 7.19 -12.98 11.41
N LEU A 32 6.99 -14.16 12.00
CA LEU A 32 5.89 -15.05 11.65
C LEU A 32 4.52 -14.40 11.87
N ILE A 33 4.33 -13.69 12.98
CA ILE A 33 3.09 -12.93 13.23
C ILE A 33 2.87 -11.88 12.15
N LEU A 34 3.91 -11.12 11.77
CA LEU A 34 3.82 -10.09 10.74
C LEU A 34 3.53 -10.68 9.36
N VAL A 35 4.17 -11.81 9.00
CA VAL A 35 3.85 -12.53 7.75
C VAL A 35 2.40 -13.00 7.73
N VAL A 36 1.91 -13.54 8.86
CA VAL A 36 0.51 -13.99 8.98
C VAL A 36 -0.46 -12.80 8.85
N ILE A 37 -0.20 -11.67 9.51
CA ILE A 37 -1.01 -10.46 9.38
C ILE A 37 -0.97 -9.94 7.94
N GLN A 38 0.20 -9.86 7.32
CA GLN A 38 0.38 -9.39 5.95
C GLN A 38 -0.43 -10.25 4.95
N PHE A 39 -0.38 -11.57 5.11
CA PHE A 39 -1.03 -12.49 4.18
C PHE A 39 -2.53 -12.67 4.46
N ILE A 40 -2.91 -12.93 5.71
CA ILE A 40 -4.30 -13.27 6.08
C ILE A 40 -5.15 -12.02 6.31
N VAL A 41 -4.62 -10.97 6.92
CA VAL A 41 -5.42 -9.78 7.25
C VAL A 41 -5.37 -8.77 6.12
N ILE A 42 -4.18 -8.40 5.68
CA ILE A 42 -4.01 -7.30 4.72
C ILE A 42 -4.32 -7.77 3.30
N THR A 43 -3.62 -8.81 2.81
CA THR A 43 -3.78 -9.26 1.42
C THR A 43 -5.18 -9.82 1.16
N LYS A 44 -5.65 -10.73 2.02
CA LYS A 44 -6.97 -11.35 1.90
C LYS A 44 -8.13 -10.40 2.23
N GLY A 45 -7.93 -9.48 3.19
CA GLY A 45 -8.90 -8.44 3.51
C GLY A 45 -9.09 -7.43 2.37
N ALA A 46 -7.98 -6.95 1.79
CA ALA A 46 -8.00 -6.05 0.64
C ALA A 46 -8.60 -6.71 -0.61
N GLU A 47 -8.31 -8.01 -0.85
CA GLU A 47 -8.89 -8.79 -1.95
C GLU A 47 -10.42 -8.79 -1.89
N ARG A 48 -11.00 -9.15 -0.74
CA ARG A 48 -12.46 -9.21 -0.59
C ARG A 48 -13.10 -7.82 -0.70
N ILE A 49 -12.49 -6.77 -0.18
CA ILE A 49 -13.06 -5.41 -0.23
C ILE A 49 -12.98 -4.84 -1.64
N SER A 50 -11.85 -4.99 -2.33
CA SER A 50 -11.64 -4.43 -3.67
C SER A 50 -12.43 -5.18 -4.74
N GLU A 51 -12.40 -6.52 -4.73
CA GLU A 51 -13.14 -7.33 -5.70
C GLU A 51 -14.65 -7.06 -5.62
N VAL A 52 -15.19 -7.02 -4.39
CA VAL A 52 -16.60 -6.76 -4.15
C VAL A 52 -16.95 -5.31 -4.52
N SER A 53 -16.19 -4.32 -4.05
CA SER A 53 -16.53 -2.90 -4.28
C SER A 53 -16.34 -2.48 -5.73
N ALA A 54 -15.27 -2.91 -6.38
CA ALA A 54 -15.05 -2.63 -7.79
C ALA A 54 -16.10 -3.32 -8.64
N ARG A 55 -16.39 -4.61 -8.39
CA ARG A 55 -17.37 -5.35 -9.18
C ARG A 55 -18.78 -4.84 -8.98
N PHE A 56 -19.23 -4.56 -7.75
CA PHE A 56 -20.56 -3.99 -7.52
C PHE A 56 -20.71 -2.60 -8.15
N THR A 57 -19.64 -1.80 -8.16
CA THR A 57 -19.70 -0.48 -8.80
C THR A 57 -19.68 -0.58 -10.32
N LEU A 58 -18.87 -1.48 -10.89
CA LEU A 58 -18.79 -1.73 -12.33
C LEU A 58 -20.09 -2.37 -12.87
N ASP A 59 -20.66 -3.34 -12.17
CA ASP A 59 -21.93 -3.99 -12.53
C ASP A 59 -23.12 -3.02 -12.45
N ALA A 60 -23.00 -1.93 -11.66
CA ALA A 60 -24.01 -0.88 -11.58
C ALA A 60 -23.92 0.18 -12.69
N LEU A 61 -22.84 0.23 -13.48
CA LEU A 61 -22.64 1.25 -14.53
C LEU A 61 -23.73 1.24 -15.61
N PRO A 62 -24.17 0.09 -16.15
CA PRO A 62 -25.25 0.07 -17.14
C PRO A 62 -26.55 0.63 -16.57
N GLY A 63 -26.86 0.31 -15.31
CA GLY A 63 -28.03 0.85 -14.62
C GLY A 63 -27.96 2.36 -14.42
N LYS A 64 -26.80 2.90 -14.03
CA LYS A 64 -26.59 4.35 -13.92
C LYS A 64 -26.68 5.05 -15.30
N GLN A 65 -26.17 4.44 -16.37
CA GLN A 65 -26.30 4.97 -17.73
C GLN A 65 -27.75 4.97 -18.22
N MET A 66 -28.48 3.86 -18.01
CA MET A 66 -29.89 3.76 -18.34
C MET A 66 -30.74 4.77 -17.57
N ALA A 67 -30.40 5.07 -16.31
CA ALA A 67 -31.08 6.10 -15.52
C ALA A 67 -30.86 7.51 -16.13
N ILE A 68 -29.66 7.81 -16.64
CA ILE A 68 -29.39 9.08 -17.33
C ILE A 68 -30.18 9.15 -18.65
N ASP A 69 -30.25 8.05 -19.38
CA ASP A 69 -31.01 8.00 -20.64
C ASP A 69 -32.51 8.17 -20.40
N ALA A 70 -33.04 7.58 -19.32
CA ALA A 70 -34.41 7.76 -18.89
C ALA A 70 -34.69 9.22 -18.47
N ASP A 71 -33.80 9.83 -17.68
CA ASP A 71 -33.92 11.24 -17.26
C ASP A 71 -33.88 12.20 -18.46
N LEU A 72 -33.02 11.92 -19.45
CA LEU A 72 -32.90 12.70 -20.68
C LEU A 72 -34.16 12.58 -21.55
N ASN A 73 -34.65 11.34 -21.73
CA ASN A 73 -35.89 11.08 -22.49
C ASN A 73 -37.13 11.66 -21.80
N ALA A 74 -37.14 11.74 -20.46
CA ALA A 74 -38.19 12.38 -19.68
C ALA A 74 -38.12 13.92 -19.70
N GLY A 75 -37.05 14.50 -20.26
CA GLY A 75 -36.81 15.95 -20.27
C GLY A 75 -36.41 16.53 -18.92
N THR A 76 -36.11 15.68 -17.92
CA THR A 76 -35.71 16.09 -16.57
C THR A 76 -34.31 16.71 -16.54
N ILE A 77 -33.46 16.33 -17.50
CA ILE A 77 -32.09 16.84 -17.67
C ILE A 77 -31.83 17.24 -19.13
N THR A 78 -30.88 18.16 -19.33
CA THR A 78 -30.43 18.55 -20.67
C THR A 78 -29.33 17.64 -21.20
N GLU A 79 -29.10 17.66 -22.51
CA GLU A 79 -28.03 16.88 -23.15
C GLU A 79 -26.63 17.21 -22.59
N ALA A 80 -26.39 18.49 -22.27
CA ALA A 80 -25.16 18.92 -21.62
C ALA A 80 -25.00 18.30 -20.21
N GLN A 81 -26.08 18.25 -19.42
CA GLN A 81 -26.07 17.62 -18.09
C GLN A 81 -25.92 16.10 -18.16
N ALA A 82 -26.57 15.46 -19.14
CA ALA A 82 -26.41 14.03 -19.38
C ALA A 82 -24.96 13.68 -19.72
N ASN A 83 -24.30 14.49 -20.57
CA ASN A 83 -22.87 14.31 -20.88
C ASN A 83 -21.98 14.51 -19.64
N GLU A 84 -22.21 15.53 -18.81
CA GLU A 84 -21.44 15.72 -17.57
C GLU A 84 -21.61 14.53 -16.61
N ARG A 85 -22.82 13.99 -16.47
CA ARG A 85 -23.07 12.81 -15.63
C ARG A 85 -22.42 11.54 -16.20
N ARG A 86 -22.49 11.32 -17.51
CA ARG A 86 -21.81 10.19 -18.17
C ARG A 86 -20.30 10.27 -18.01
N ALA A 87 -19.71 11.47 -18.15
CA ALA A 87 -18.28 11.67 -17.93
C ALA A 87 -17.85 11.28 -16.50
N LYS A 88 -18.64 11.65 -15.48
CA LYS A 88 -18.38 11.23 -14.09
C LYS A 88 -18.46 9.72 -13.89
N ILE A 89 -19.42 9.05 -14.54
CA ILE A 89 -19.56 7.59 -14.48
C ILE A 89 -18.33 6.91 -15.13
N VAL A 90 -17.81 7.46 -16.22
CA VAL A 90 -16.58 6.96 -16.87
C VAL A 90 -15.38 7.13 -15.94
N GLU A 91 -15.22 8.30 -15.31
CA GLU A 91 -14.14 8.55 -14.36
C GLU A 91 -14.23 7.61 -13.14
N GLU A 92 -15.44 7.37 -12.61
CA GLU A 92 -15.70 6.40 -11.54
C GLU A 92 -15.30 4.98 -12.00
N SER A 93 -15.71 4.57 -13.20
CA SER A 93 -15.37 3.26 -13.78
C SER A 93 -13.85 3.06 -13.95
N GLU A 94 -13.15 4.03 -14.53
CA GLU A 94 -11.70 3.97 -14.72
C GLU A 94 -10.97 3.86 -13.39
N PHE A 95 -11.43 4.59 -12.38
CA PHE A 95 -10.85 4.53 -11.05
C PHE A 95 -11.02 3.17 -10.37
N TYR A 96 -12.24 2.63 -10.33
CA TYR A 96 -12.48 1.31 -9.74
C TYR A 96 -11.78 0.20 -10.53
N GLY A 97 -11.65 0.34 -11.85
CA GLY A 97 -10.82 -0.53 -12.68
C GLY A 97 -9.34 -0.46 -12.30
N ALA A 98 -8.80 0.75 -12.09
CA ALA A 98 -7.43 0.95 -11.63
C ALA A 98 -7.20 0.39 -10.21
N MET A 99 -8.19 0.51 -9.31
CA MET A 99 -8.14 -0.04 -7.95
C MET A 99 -8.12 -1.56 -7.91
N ASP A 100 -8.93 -2.23 -8.74
CA ASP A 100 -8.89 -3.69 -8.89
C ASP A 100 -7.50 -4.14 -9.38
N GLY A 101 -6.93 -3.42 -10.37
CA GLY A 101 -5.58 -3.64 -10.85
C GLY A 101 -4.49 -3.45 -9.77
N ALA A 102 -4.54 -2.35 -9.02
CA ALA A 102 -3.61 -2.08 -7.92
C ALA A 102 -3.71 -3.14 -6.81
N THR A 103 -4.92 -3.62 -6.51
CA THR A 103 -5.13 -4.67 -5.49
C THR A 103 -4.54 -6.02 -5.94
N LYS A 104 -4.68 -6.36 -7.23
CA LYS A 104 -4.03 -7.54 -7.82
C LYS A 104 -2.50 -7.43 -7.78
N PHE A 105 -1.94 -6.22 -7.96
CA PHE A 105 -0.51 -5.97 -7.82
C PHE A 105 -0.02 -6.18 -6.38
N ILE A 106 -0.73 -5.62 -5.39
CA ILE A 106 -0.42 -5.80 -3.95
C ILE A 106 -0.44 -7.28 -3.57
N ARG A 107 -1.37 -8.07 -4.13
CA ARG A 107 -1.42 -9.52 -3.96
C ARG A 107 -0.18 -10.22 -4.54
N GLY A 108 0.30 -9.78 -5.70
CA GLY A 108 1.52 -10.27 -6.34
C GLY A 108 2.74 -9.98 -5.48
N ASP A 109 2.83 -8.75 -4.98
CA ASP A 109 3.90 -8.25 -4.10
C ASP A 109 3.99 -9.06 -2.80
N ALA A 110 2.85 -9.29 -2.13
CA ALA A 110 2.82 -10.08 -0.89
C ALA A 110 3.25 -11.54 -1.09
N LYS A 111 2.83 -12.18 -2.20
CA LYS A 111 3.28 -13.55 -2.53
C LYS A 111 4.77 -13.58 -2.86
N ALA A 112 5.25 -12.60 -3.63
CA ALA A 112 6.66 -12.48 -3.98
C ALA A 112 7.52 -12.27 -2.73
N GLY A 113 7.10 -11.42 -1.78
CA GLY A 113 7.81 -11.20 -0.53
C GLY A 113 7.99 -12.47 0.31
N ILE A 114 6.98 -13.33 0.38
CA ILE A 114 7.08 -14.63 1.07
C ILE A 114 8.09 -15.56 0.36
N ILE A 115 8.02 -15.64 -0.97
CA ILE A 115 8.93 -16.48 -1.77
C ILE A 115 10.37 -15.97 -1.64
N ILE A 116 10.60 -14.66 -1.75
CA ILE A 116 11.92 -14.02 -1.62
C ILE A 116 12.49 -14.29 -0.22
N THR A 117 11.69 -14.18 0.83
CA THR A 117 12.13 -14.49 2.20
C THR A 117 12.55 -15.96 2.31
N ALA A 118 11.74 -16.89 1.79
CA ALA A 118 12.06 -18.32 1.84
C ALA A 118 13.38 -18.63 1.09
N VAL A 119 13.58 -18.04 -0.08
CA VAL A 119 14.82 -18.17 -0.86
C VAL A 119 16.01 -17.56 -0.13
N ASN A 120 15.85 -16.40 0.51
CA ASN A 120 16.92 -15.76 1.28
C ASN A 120 17.33 -16.55 2.52
N ILE A 121 16.38 -17.19 3.22
CA ILE A 121 16.68 -18.06 4.37
C ILE A 121 17.43 -19.31 3.89
N ILE A 122 16.90 -20.03 2.89
CA ILE A 122 17.51 -21.28 2.40
C ILE A 122 18.87 -21.03 1.74
N GLY A 123 18.93 -20.05 0.84
CA GLY A 123 20.17 -19.66 0.15
C GLY A 123 21.21 -19.08 1.11
N GLY A 124 20.77 -18.34 2.13
CA GLY A 124 21.63 -17.82 3.18
C GLY A 124 22.23 -18.92 4.07
N ILE A 125 21.45 -19.92 4.46
CA ILE A 125 21.96 -21.08 5.22
C ILE A 125 22.97 -21.87 4.39
N ALA A 126 22.68 -22.14 3.11
CA ALA A 126 23.59 -22.84 2.21
C ALA A 126 24.91 -22.07 1.99
N MET A 127 24.83 -20.74 1.80
CA MET A 127 26.00 -19.86 1.66
C MET A 127 26.77 -19.69 2.97
N GLY A 128 26.09 -19.68 4.12
CA GLY A 128 26.74 -19.64 5.43
C GLY A 128 27.54 -20.91 5.71
N TYR A 129 27.00 -22.07 5.31
CA TYR A 129 27.69 -23.35 5.41
C TYR A 129 28.95 -23.41 4.52
N THR A 130 28.87 -22.96 3.27
CA THR A 130 30.05 -22.91 2.37
C THR A 130 31.10 -21.90 2.79
N ARG A 131 30.74 -20.88 3.59
CA ARG A 131 31.65 -19.90 4.20
C ARG A 131 32.26 -20.35 5.53
N GLY A 132 32.04 -21.61 5.93
CA GLY A 132 32.63 -22.18 7.15
C GLY A 132 31.92 -21.79 8.45
N MET A 133 30.72 -21.19 8.38
CA MET A 133 29.89 -20.98 9.58
C MET A 133 29.23 -22.28 10.01
N THR A 134 29.06 -22.47 11.32
CA THR A 134 28.23 -23.56 11.82
C THR A 134 26.79 -23.38 11.32
N VAL A 135 26.09 -24.47 11.05
CA VAL A 135 24.69 -24.43 10.58
C VAL A 135 23.82 -23.57 11.51
N ALA A 136 24.04 -23.67 12.83
CA ALA A 136 23.36 -22.85 13.82
C ALA A 136 23.69 -21.34 13.71
N GLY A 137 24.96 -21.00 13.44
CA GLY A 137 25.40 -19.61 13.23
C GLY A 137 24.84 -19.01 11.93
N ALA A 138 24.84 -19.80 10.86
CA ALA A 138 24.28 -19.40 9.57
C ALA A 138 22.75 -19.16 9.67
N ILE A 139 22.02 -20.05 10.35
CA ILE A 139 20.58 -19.88 10.60
C ILE A 139 20.33 -18.56 11.32
N LYS A 140 21.08 -18.26 12.40
CA LYS A 140 20.86 -17.04 13.19
C LYS A 140 21.08 -15.77 12.36
N VAL A 141 22.21 -15.68 11.64
CA VAL A 141 22.58 -14.48 10.88
C VAL A 141 21.67 -14.26 9.67
N TYR A 142 21.48 -15.28 8.83
CA TYR A 142 20.70 -15.12 7.60
C TYR A 142 19.20 -15.03 7.86
N SER A 143 18.70 -15.58 8.96
CA SER A 143 17.31 -15.37 9.35
C SER A 143 17.07 -13.93 9.84
N ILE A 144 17.94 -13.35 10.66
CA ILE A 144 17.81 -11.94 11.09
C ILE A 144 17.86 -11.00 9.88
N LEU A 145 18.79 -11.24 8.95
CA LEU A 145 18.90 -10.48 7.71
C LEU A 145 17.66 -10.62 6.82
N SER A 146 17.10 -11.83 6.71
CA SER A 146 15.88 -12.09 5.92
C SER A 146 14.65 -11.46 6.57
N ILE A 147 14.56 -11.47 7.91
CA ILE A 147 13.50 -10.79 8.66
C ILE A 147 13.57 -9.28 8.39
N GLY A 148 14.74 -8.66 8.51
CA GLY A 148 14.91 -7.24 8.23
C GLY A 148 14.58 -6.88 6.77
N ASP A 149 14.96 -7.71 5.81
CA ASP A 149 14.67 -7.51 4.38
C ASP A 149 13.16 -7.59 4.11
N GLY A 150 12.50 -8.58 4.72
CA GLY A 150 11.05 -8.74 4.69
C GLY A 150 10.30 -7.56 5.31
N LEU A 151 10.85 -6.92 6.35
CA LEU A 151 10.24 -5.74 6.98
C LEU A 151 10.46 -4.46 6.18
N VAL A 152 11.67 -4.25 5.65
CA VAL A 152 11.99 -3.05 4.87
C VAL A 152 11.25 -3.04 3.54
N SER A 153 11.10 -4.20 2.90
CA SER A 153 10.32 -4.34 1.66
C SER A 153 8.82 -4.07 1.83
N GLN A 154 8.29 -4.12 3.07
CA GLN A 154 6.89 -3.80 3.35
C GLN A 154 6.61 -2.29 3.46
N ILE A 155 7.61 -1.47 3.77
CA ILE A 155 7.43 -0.01 3.94
C ILE A 155 6.88 0.65 2.66
N PRO A 156 7.42 0.39 1.45
CA PRO A 156 6.87 0.95 0.22
C PRO A 156 5.43 0.49 -0.06
N SER A 157 5.13 -0.79 0.19
CA SER A 157 3.80 -1.37 -0.01
C SER A 157 2.76 -0.70 0.89
N MET A 158 3.11 -0.44 2.16
CA MET A 158 2.27 0.28 3.11
C MET A 158 2.01 1.73 2.69
N ILE A 159 3.02 2.44 2.19
CA ILE A 159 2.87 3.80 1.67
C ILE A 159 1.90 3.82 0.49
N ILE A 160 2.08 2.91 -0.49
CA ILE A 160 1.20 2.81 -1.66
C ILE A 160 -0.23 2.52 -1.23
N SER A 161 -0.44 1.59 -0.29
CA SER A 161 -1.78 1.25 0.21
C SER A 161 -2.46 2.43 0.91
N ILE A 162 -1.75 3.18 1.75
CA ILE A 162 -2.30 4.34 2.45
C ILE A 162 -2.60 5.47 1.46
N SER A 163 -1.69 5.75 0.53
CA SER A 163 -1.91 6.75 -0.53
C SER A 163 -3.09 6.39 -1.42
N SER A 164 -3.23 5.10 -1.77
CA SER A 164 -4.36 4.58 -2.54
C SER A 164 -5.67 4.75 -1.76
N GLY A 165 -5.72 4.38 -0.48
CA GLY A 165 -6.91 4.55 0.37
C GLY A 165 -7.33 6.02 0.53
N PHE A 166 -6.35 6.93 0.63
CA PHE A 166 -6.60 8.37 0.64
C PHE A 166 -7.16 8.87 -0.70
N LEU A 167 -6.68 8.33 -1.82
CA LEU A 167 -7.16 8.70 -3.15
C LEU A 167 -8.60 8.20 -3.41
N VAL A 168 -8.96 7.02 -2.91
CA VAL A 168 -10.32 6.46 -2.96
C VAL A 168 -11.32 7.35 -2.22
N THR A 169 -10.95 7.85 -1.04
CA THR A 169 -11.82 8.72 -0.23
C THR A 169 -12.00 10.12 -0.81
N LYS A 170 -11.16 10.52 -1.78
CA LYS A 170 -11.20 11.83 -2.45
C LYS A 170 -12.28 11.97 -3.52
N ILE A 171 -12.86 10.89 -4.05
CA ILE A 171 -13.82 10.95 -5.19
C ILE A 171 -15.16 11.62 -4.83
N SER A 172 -15.40 11.94 -3.56
CA SER A 172 -16.50 12.86 -3.19
C SER A 172 -16.22 14.35 -3.48
N SER A 173 -15.00 14.75 -3.92
CA SER A 173 -14.68 16.15 -4.28
C SER A 173 -14.43 16.33 -5.79
N ARG A 174 -15.10 17.32 -6.40
CA ARG A 174 -15.02 17.66 -7.84
C ARG A 174 -13.70 18.31 -8.29
N HIS A 175 -12.65 18.37 -7.47
CA HIS A 175 -11.47 19.21 -7.73
C HIS A 175 -10.14 18.42 -7.72
N SER A 176 -9.14 18.91 -8.46
CA SER A 176 -7.81 18.29 -8.52
C SER A 176 -7.07 18.41 -7.17
N VAL A 177 -6.17 17.47 -6.87
CA VAL A 177 -5.44 17.42 -5.58
C VAL A 177 -4.72 18.74 -5.28
N GLY A 178 -4.09 19.35 -6.30
CA GLY A 178 -3.42 20.64 -6.14
C GLY A 178 -4.38 21.80 -5.84
N GLN A 179 -5.59 21.79 -6.43
CA GLN A 179 -6.61 22.81 -6.16
C GLN A 179 -7.25 22.66 -4.79
N ASP A 180 -7.55 21.43 -4.37
CA ASP A 180 -8.09 21.18 -3.04
C ASP A 180 -7.04 21.47 -1.96
N LEU A 181 -5.78 21.09 -2.17
CA LEU A 181 -4.69 21.42 -1.25
C LEU A 181 -4.47 22.93 -1.17
N SER A 182 -4.43 23.64 -2.31
CA SER A 182 -4.31 25.10 -2.34
C SER A 182 -5.50 25.78 -1.66
N ARG A 183 -6.73 25.33 -1.92
CA ARG A 183 -7.92 25.86 -1.23
C ARG A 183 -7.91 25.53 0.25
N GLN A 184 -7.50 24.34 0.67
CA GLN A 184 -7.54 23.94 2.07
C GLN A 184 -6.44 24.65 2.87
N PHE A 185 -5.27 24.90 2.27
CA PHE A 185 -4.24 25.78 2.80
C PHE A 185 -4.70 27.24 2.92
N LEU A 186 -5.44 27.75 1.93
CA LEU A 186 -5.94 29.14 1.93
C LEU A 186 -7.21 29.34 2.77
N LYS A 187 -7.99 28.28 3.01
CA LYS A 187 -9.31 28.33 3.68
C LYS A 187 -9.24 27.87 5.13
N THR A 188 -8.27 27.05 5.50
CA THR A 188 -8.00 26.67 6.89
C THR A 188 -6.93 27.61 7.43
N SER A 189 -7.32 28.62 8.21
CA SER A 189 -6.40 29.62 8.76
C SER A 189 -5.47 29.06 9.85
N GLN A 190 -5.73 27.86 10.38
CA GLN A 190 -4.99 27.28 11.50
C GLN A 190 -3.53 26.89 11.16
N PRO A 191 -3.23 26.17 10.05
CA PRO A 191 -1.85 25.88 9.63
C PRO A 191 -1.03 27.14 9.33
N MET A 192 -1.64 28.14 8.67
CA MET A 192 -0.96 29.42 8.39
C MET A 192 -0.69 30.22 9.67
N MET A 193 -1.60 30.19 10.64
CA MET A 193 -1.41 30.85 11.94
C MET A 193 -0.33 30.16 12.78
N MET A 194 -0.26 28.83 12.77
CA MET A 194 0.83 28.08 13.43
C MET A 194 2.18 28.36 12.77
N ALA A 195 2.25 28.37 11.44
CA ALA A 195 3.47 28.73 10.72
C ALA A 195 3.90 30.17 11.02
N ALA A 196 2.96 31.13 11.06
CA ALA A 196 3.24 32.51 11.43
C ALA A 196 3.73 32.64 12.89
N CYS A 197 3.11 31.93 13.84
CA CYS A 197 3.58 31.91 15.23
C CYS A 197 4.99 31.34 15.36
N ILE A 198 5.31 30.26 14.63
CA ILE A 198 6.64 29.65 14.67
C ILE A 198 7.67 30.61 14.07
N ILE A 199 7.38 31.25 12.95
CA ILE A 199 8.28 32.23 12.31
C ILE A 199 8.47 33.45 13.22
N ALA A 200 7.41 33.95 13.85
CA ALA A 200 7.48 35.06 14.80
C ALA A 200 8.22 34.71 16.10
N ALA A 201 8.17 33.44 16.54
CA ALA A 201 8.93 32.98 17.70
C ALA A 201 10.42 32.74 17.39
N MET A 202 10.77 32.60 16.10
CA MET A 202 12.16 32.47 15.63
C MET A 202 12.81 33.81 15.23
N ALA A 203 12.03 34.90 15.18
CA ALA A 203 12.48 36.26 14.88
C ALA A 203 12.70 37.06 16.17
#